data_AF-A0A9P1L3D7-F1
#
_entry.id   AF-A0A9P1L3D7-F1
#
_cell.length_a   1.000
_cell.length_b   1.000
_cell.length_c   1.000
_cell.angle_alpha   90.00
_cell.angle_beta   90.00
_cell.angle_gamma   90.00
#
_symmetry.space_group_name_H-M   'P 1'
#
loop_
_entity.id
_entity.type
_entity.pdbx_description
1 polymer ?
#
loop_
_entity_poly.entity_id
_entity_poly.type
_entity_poly.pdbx_seq_one_letter_code
_entity_poly.pdbx_strand_id
1 'polypeptide(L)' 'MSEKICLCKGITKDTIVEAIKNGADSIEAVKEATGATTGFCHGGRCKSKIEELIEENK' A
#
# COMPACT_ATOMS: atom_id res chain seq x y z
N MET A 1 -14.87 0.42 9.05
CA MET A 1 -13.83 1.45 9.28
C MET A 1 -12.65 1.06 8.40
N SER A 2 -12.42 1.75 7.28
CA SER A 2 -11.29 1.44 6.40
C SER A 2 -9.98 1.82 7.09
N GLU A 3 -9.13 0.83 7.38
CA GLU A 3 -7.83 1.06 8.04
C GLU A 3 -6.93 1.88 7.12
N LYS A 4 -6.41 3.01 7.61
CA LYS A 4 -5.42 3.80 6.87
C LYS A 4 -4.05 3.16 7.05
N ILE A 5 -3.53 2.58 5.97
CA ILE A 5 -2.20 1.96 5.97
C ILE A 5 -1.13 3.04 5.82
N CYS A 6 -1.30 3.98 4.88
CA CYS A 6 -0.38 5.10 4.74
C CYS A 6 -0.95 6.34 5.40
N LEU A 7 -0.49 6.66 6.61
CA LEU A 7 -0.87 7.91 7.30
C LEU A 7 -0.33 9.15 6.58
N CYS A 8 0.84 9.04 5.94
CA CYS A 8 1.50 10.15 5.25
C CYS A 8 0.68 10.68 4.06
N LYS A 9 0.00 9.79 3.32
CA LYS A 9 -0.85 10.14 2.16
C LYS A 9 -2.34 9.87 2.37
N GLY A 10 -2.74 9.35 3.52
CA GLY A 10 -4.12 8.94 3.80
C GLY A 10 -4.59 7.73 2.99
N ILE A 11 -3.69 6.89 2.47
CA ILE A 11 -4.06 5.70 1.69
C ILE A 11 -4.66 4.64 2.61
N THR A 12 -5.78 4.07 2.20
CA THR A 12 -6.53 3.04 2.93
C THR A 12 -6.15 1.63 2.48
N LYS A 13 -6.46 0.63 3.31
CA LYS A 13 -6.30 -0.79 2.99
C LYS A 13 -7.06 -1.15 1.71
N ASP A 14 -8.31 -0.69 1.54
CA ASP A 14 -9.11 -0.92 0.33
C ASP A 14 -8.37 -0.50 -0.94
N THR A 15 -7.79 0.71 -0.96
CA THR A 15 -7.04 1.21 -2.12
C THR A 15 -5.84 0.33 -2.45
N ILE A 16 -5.14 -0.19 -1.43
CA ILE A 16 -3.99 -1.09 -1.63
C ILE A 16 -4.46 -2.45 -2.16
N VAL A 17 -5.51 -3.02 -1.58
CA VAL A 17 -6.08 -4.30 -2.03
C VAL A 17 -6.62 -4.19 -3.46
N GLU A 18 -7.26 -3.07 -3.81
CA GLU A 18 -7.71 -2.81 -5.18
C GLU A 18 -6.53 -2.72 -6.15
N ALA A 19 -5.45 -2.04 -5.77
CA ALA A 19 -4.22 -2.02 -6.58
C ALA A 19 -3.62 -3.41 -6.76
N ILE A 20 -3.56 -4.22 -5.70
CA ILE A 20 -3.06 -5.61 -5.76
C ILE A 20 -3.91 -6.44 -6.72
N LYS A 21 -5.24 -6.34 -6.62
CA LYS A 21 -6.18 -7.03 -7.53
C LYS A 21 -6.07 -6.56 -8.98
N ASN A 22 -5.67 -5.32 -9.21
CA ASN A 22 -5.37 -4.79 -10.55
C ASN A 22 -4.00 -5.27 -11.09
N GLY A 23 -3.25 -6.07 -10.33
CA GLY A 23 -1.97 -6.64 -10.74
C GLY A 23 -0.75 -6.04 -10.06
N ALA A 24 -0.91 -5.22 -9.01
CA ALA A 24 0.22 -4.69 -8.24
C ALA A 24 0.72 -5.71 -7.20
N ASP A 25 1.58 -6.66 -7.62
CA ASP A 25 2.08 -7.74 -6.75
C ASP A 25 3.43 -7.44 -6.07
N SER A 26 3.87 -6.17 -6.10
CA SER A 26 5.17 -5.73 -5.58
C SER A 26 5.06 -4.36 -4.92
N ILE A 27 5.97 -4.05 -3.99
CA ILE A 27 5.98 -2.75 -3.31
C ILE A 27 6.13 -1.59 -4.29
N GLU A 28 6.94 -1.75 -5.33
CA GLU A 28 7.08 -0.74 -6.38
C GLU A 28 5.80 -0.57 -7.19
N ALA A 29 5.13 -1.67 -7.55
CA ALA A 29 3.85 -1.62 -8.27
C ALA A 29 2.75 -0.96 -7.41
N VAL A 30 2.64 -1.32 -6.13
CA VAL A 30 1.68 -0.69 -5.20
C VAL A 30 2.04 0.77 -4.98
N LYS A 31 3.33 1.11 -4.91
CA LYS A 31 3.82 2.49 -4.80
C LYS A 31 3.45 3.30 -6.03
N GLU A 32 3.54 2.75 -7.23
CA GLU A 32 3.17 3.44 -8.47
C GLU A 32 1.65 3.56 -8.62
N ALA A 33 0.91 2.49 -8.32
CA ALA A 33 -0.55 2.44 -8.43
C ALA A 33 -1.27 3.30 -7.39
N THR A 34 -0.80 3.28 -6.13
CA THR A 34 -1.49 3.97 -5.01
C THR A 34 -0.75 5.22 -4.53
N GLY A 35 0.51 5.40 -4.90
CA GLY A 35 1.37 6.42 -4.31
C GLY A 35 1.78 6.13 -2.86
N ALA A 36 1.37 5.01 -2.26
CA ALA A 36 1.82 4.63 -0.92
C ALA A 36 3.36 4.49 -0.89
N THR A 37 3.98 4.66 0.27
CA THR A 37 5.45 4.70 0.45
C THR A 37 6.21 5.90 -0.15
N THR A 38 5.56 6.77 -0.94
CA THR A 38 6.19 8.02 -1.45
C THR A 38 6.01 9.26 -0.55
N GLY A 39 5.38 9.11 0.62
CA GLY A 39 5.15 10.23 1.53
C GLY A 39 6.41 10.65 2.29
N PHE A 40 6.26 11.62 3.20
CA PHE A 40 7.33 12.13 4.08
C PHE A 40 8.11 11.03 4.84
N CYS A 41 7.42 9.94 5.17
CA CYS A 41 8.01 8.79 5.84
C CYS A 41 8.75 7.80 4.92
N HIS A 42 8.76 8.02 3.60
CA HIS A 42 9.39 7.17 2.57
C HIS A 42 9.11 5.66 2.73
N GLY A 43 7.89 5.31 3.17
CA GLY A 43 7.49 3.92 3.39
C GLY A 43 7.83 3.36 4.77
N GLY A 44 8.55 4.07 5.63
CA GLY A 44 9.04 3.53 6.91
C GLY A 44 7.97 3.01 7.90
N ARG A 45 6.68 3.37 7.73
CA ARG A 45 5.58 2.87 8.57
C ARG A 45 4.56 2.00 7.84
N CYS A 46 4.37 2.25 6.56
CA CYS A 46 3.34 1.58 5.76
C CYS A 46 3.90 0.42 4.95
N LYS A 47 5.21 0.39 4.68
CA LYS A 47 5.84 -0.62 3.82
C LYS A 47 5.61 -2.03 4.34
N SER A 48 5.89 -2.30 5.63
CA SER A 48 5.68 -3.64 6.21
C SER A 48 4.23 -4.11 6.06
N LYS A 49 3.26 -3.25 6.39
CA LYS A 49 1.83 -3.56 6.20
C LYS A 49 1.45 -3.78 4.73
N ILE A 50 2.05 -3.05 3.79
CA ILE A 50 1.81 -3.25 2.37
C ILE A 50 2.42 -4.58 1.90
N GLU A 51 3.63 -4.93 2.37
CA GLU A 51 4.25 -6.23 2.06
C GLU A 51 3.37 -7.38 2.55
N GLU A 52 2.87 -7.31 3.78
CA GLU A 52 1.91 -8.29 4.32
C GLU A 52 0.64 -8.36 3.47
N LEU A 53 0.05 -7.22 3.09
CA LEU A 53 -1.17 -7.21 2.26
C LEU A 53 -0.93 -7.79 0.86
N ILE A 54 0.23 -7.51 0.26
CA ILE A 54 0.61 -8.09 -1.03
C ILE A 54 0.71 -9.61 -0.88
N GLU A 55 1.42 -10.10 0.14
CA GLU A 55 1.60 -11.54 0.35
C GLU A 55 0.28 -12.26 0.67
N GLU A 56 -0.63 -11.62 1.42
CA GLU A 56 -1.97 -12.15 1.71
C GLU A 56 -2.92 -12.17 0.50
N ASN A 57 -2.68 -11.32 -0.52
CA ASN A 57 -3.59 -11.13 -1.66
C ASN A 57 -2.96 -11.46 -3.03
N LYS A 58 -1.77 -12.09 -3.04
CA LYS A 58 -1.08 -12.54 -4.26
C LYS A 58 -1.70 -13.78 -4.86
#